data_AF-A0A354F392-F1
#
_entry.id   AF-A0A354F392-F1
#
_cell.length_a   1.000
_cell.length_b   1.000
_cell.length_c   1.000
_cell.angle_alpha   90.00
_cell.angle_beta   90.00
_cell.angle_gamma   90.00
#
_symmetry.space_group_name_H-M   'P 1'
#
loop_
_entity.id
_entity.type
_entity.pdbx_description
1 polymer ?
#
loop_
_entity_poly.entity_id
_entity_poly.type
_entity_poly.pdbx_seq_one_letter_code
_entity_poly.pdbx_strand_id
1 'polypeptide(L)'
;MITIKRHVIILFVIGFLAALFSVQIEAKELSVQPRPVVVHPVKNDVSRELRNIKPIPPSPGAEVREIPLHPLGKPKGPKAPLIEDKVADPVVQDWPVEVTMPSTIRNFEGVSNVNGVLPPDTNGDVGPNHYIQMVN
;
A
#
# COMPACT_ATOMS: atom_id res chain seq x y z
N MET A 1 -73.35 31.97 -5.40
CA MET A 1 -72.56 30.72 -5.38
C MET A 1 -71.92 30.34 -6.73
N ILE A 2 -71.79 31.27 -7.69
CA ILE A 2 -71.24 31.01 -9.04
C ILE A 2 -69.87 31.67 -9.23
N THR A 3 -69.63 32.82 -8.59
CA THR A 3 -68.36 33.56 -8.62
C THR A 3 -67.22 32.82 -7.91
N ILE A 4 -67.49 32.18 -6.77
CA ILE A 4 -66.49 31.40 -6.01
C ILE A 4 -65.99 30.18 -6.81
N LYS A 5 -66.88 29.43 -7.47
CA LYS A 5 -66.49 28.28 -8.31
C LYS A 5 -65.61 28.67 -9.48
N ARG A 6 -65.84 29.85 -10.07
CA ARG A 6 -65.08 30.35 -11.23
C ARG A 6 -63.67 30.79 -10.84
N HIS A 7 -63.47 31.32 -9.64
CA HIS A 7 -62.14 31.70 -9.13
C HIS A 7 -61.30 30.50 -8.70
N VAL A 8 -61.94 29.46 -8.14
CA VAL A 8 -61.26 28.21 -7.78
C VAL A 8 -60.72 27.49 -9.04
N ILE A 9 -61.48 27.47 -10.12
CA ILE A 9 -61.04 26.86 -11.39
C ILE A 9 -59.86 27.63 -12.00
N ILE A 10 -59.89 28.96 -11.97
CA ILE A 10 -58.78 29.79 -12.49
C ILE A 10 -57.50 29.54 -11.68
N LEU A 11 -57.59 29.45 -10.35
CA LEU A 11 -56.44 29.15 -9.51
C LEU A 11 -55.89 27.73 -9.79
N PHE A 12 -56.75 26.75 -10.03
CA PHE A 12 -56.33 25.40 -10.38
C PHE A 12 -55.62 25.35 -11.74
N VAL A 13 -56.12 26.09 -12.72
CA VAL A 13 -55.51 26.18 -14.06
C VAL A 13 -54.17 26.90 -14.00
N ILE A 14 -54.05 27.98 -13.23
CA ILE A 14 -52.78 28.70 -13.06
C ILE A 14 -51.75 27.82 -12.34
N GLY A 15 -52.16 27.08 -11.31
CA GLY A 15 -51.29 26.12 -10.61
C GLY A 15 -50.83 24.98 -11.54
N PHE A 16 -51.71 24.47 -12.39
CA PHE A 16 -51.39 23.43 -13.36
C PHE A 16 -50.48 23.94 -14.49
N LEU A 17 -50.69 25.18 -14.95
CA LEU A 17 -49.84 25.81 -15.95
C LEU A 17 -48.44 26.13 -15.41
N ALA A 18 -48.33 26.54 -14.14
CA ALA A 18 -47.06 26.77 -13.47
C ALA A 18 -46.26 25.46 -13.25
N ALA A 19 -46.96 24.35 -12.99
CA ALA A 19 -46.32 23.04 -12.89
C ALA A 19 -45.75 22.56 -14.25
N LEU A 20 -46.41 22.88 -15.36
CA LEU A 20 -45.94 22.55 -16.71
C LEU A 20 -44.72 23.38 -17.17
N PHE A 21 -44.47 24.54 -16.56
CA PHE A 21 -43.34 25.43 -16.90
C PHE A 21 -42.15 25.32 -15.92
N SER A 22 -42.14 24.33 -15.02
CA SER A 22 -40.98 24.07 -14.17
C SER A 22 -39.83 23.48 -15.00
N VAL A 23 -38.96 24.35 -15.51
CA VAL A 23 -37.70 23.94 -16.14
C VAL A 23 -36.78 23.41 -15.05
N GLN A 24 -36.50 22.11 -15.09
CA GLN A 24 -35.47 21.50 -14.27
C GLN A 24 -34.11 21.87 -14.87
N ILE A 25 -33.40 22.81 -14.25
CA ILE A 25 -32.01 23.11 -14.60
C ILE A 25 -31.13 22.11 -13.86
N GLU A 26 -30.74 21.05 -14.55
CA GLU A 26 -29.77 20.10 -14.03
C GLU A 26 -28.36 20.64 -14.27
N ALA A 27 -27.70 21.09 -13.19
CA ALA A 27 -26.32 21.53 -13.22
C ALA A 27 -25.40 20.32 -13.39
N LYS A 28 -24.95 20.06 -14.61
CA LYS A 28 -23.95 19.03 -14.87
C LYS A 28 -22.58 19.56 -14.42
N GLU A 29 -22.13 19.14 -13.24
CA GLU A 29 -20.75 19.39 -12.83
C GLU A 29 -19.79 18.78 -13.86
N LEU A 30 -18.93 19.64 -14.43
CA LEU A 30 -17.89 19.21 -15.34
C LEU A 30 -16.79 18.53 -14.49
N SER A 31 -16.87 17.20 -14.33
CA SER A 31 -15.79 16.46 -13.67
C SER A 31 -14.54 16.51 -14.55
N VAL A 32 -13.65 17.46 -14.26
CA VAL A 32 -12.32 17.51 -14.86
C VAL A 32 -11.52 16.38 -14.23
N GLN A 33 -11.62 15.19 -14.82
CA GLN A 33 -10.81 14.04 -14.42
C GLN A 33 -9.34 14.40 -14.70
N PRO A 34 -8.47 14.47 -13.67
CA PRO A 34 -7.06 14.73 -13.90
C PRO A 34 -6.50 13.62 -14.78
N ARG A 35 -5.97 14.00 -15.94
CA ARG A 35 -5.31 13.04 -16.83
C ARG A 35 -3.93 12.73 -16.25
N PRO A 36 -3.51 11.46 -16.20
CA PRO A 36 -2.16 11.12 -15.75
C PRO A 36 -1.15 11.79 -16.66
N VAL A 37 -0.24 12.57 -16.07
CA VAL A 37 0.93 13.12 -16.77
C VAL A 37 2.04 12.08 -16.68
N VAL A 38 2.36 11.46 -17.80
CA VAL A 38 3.50 10.55 -17.89
C VAL A 38 4.76 11.39 -18.09
N VAL A 39 5.67 11.33 -17.13
CA VAL A 39 7.00 11.93 -17.24
C VAL A 39 8.03 10.83 -17.45
N HIS A 40 8.99 11.08 -18.34
CA HIS A 40 10.08 10.16 -18.62
C HIS A 40 11.34 10.56 -17.85
N PRO A 41 12.23 9.60 -17.54
CA PRO A 41 13.51 9.93 -16.92
C PRO A 41 14.31 10.87 -17.84
N VAL A 42 14.87 11.94 -17.26
CA VAL A 42 15.68 12.93 -17.99
C VAL A 42 17.01 12.31 -18.44
N LYS A 43 17.58 11.41 -17.63
CA LYS A 43 18.86 10.74 -17.88
C LYS A 43 18.90 9.44 -17.09
N ASN A 44 19.54 8.43 -17.66
CA ASN A 44 20.00 7.24 -16.93
C ASN A 44 21.53 7.25 -16.91
N ASP A 45 22.15 7.05 -15.76
CA ASP A 45 23.60 6.89 -15.66
C ASP A 45 24.03 5.47 -16.01
N VAL A 46 25.21 5.33 -16.60
CA VAL A 46 25.81 4.03 -16.94
C VAL A 46 26.93 3.74 -15.97
N SER A 47 26.74 2.71 -15.15
CA SER A 47 27.80 2.17 -14.31
C SER A 47 28.80 1.38 -15.15
N ARG A 48 30.06 1.37 -14.72
CA ARG A 48 31.05 0.41 -15.24
C ARG A 48 30.59 -1.02 -14.92
N GLU A 49 31.10 -2.01 -15.67
CA GLU A 49 30.86 -3.43 -15.34
C GLU A 49 31.19 -3.72 -13.87
N LEU A 50 30.37 -4.55 -13.21
CA LEU A 50 30.53 -4.87 -11.78
C LEU A 50 31.94 -5.38 -11.46
N ARG A 51 32.54 -6.17 -12.35
CA ARG A 51 33.92 -6.70 -12.22
C ARG A 51 35.00 -5.61 -12.17
N ASN A 52 34.70 -4.41 -12.65
CA ASN A 52 35.62 -3.27 -12.72
C ASN A 52 35.34 -2.22 -11.61
N ILE A 53 34.32 -2.43 -10.79
CA ILE A 53 34.02 -1.61 -9.61
C ILE A 53 34.94 -2.05 -8.49
N LYS A 54 35.80 -1.14 -8.02
CA LYS A 54 36.62 -1.38 -6.82
C LYS A 54 35.66 -1.56 -5.63
N PRO A 55 35.66 -2.71 -4.93
CA PRO A 55 34.84 -2.90 -3.76
C PRO A 55 35.17 -1.85 -2.68
N ILE A 56 34.13 -1.30 -2.08
CA ILE A 56 34.28 -0.43 -0.90
C ILE A 56 34.30 -1.37 0.31
N PRO A 57 35.36 -1.37 1.12
CA PRO A 57 35.39 -2.20 2.32
C PRO A 57 34.30 -1.75 3.29
N PRO A 58 33.68 -2.68 4.03
CA PRO A 58 32.74 -2.33 5.09
C PRO A 58 33.45 -1.44 6.11
N SER A 59 32.83 -0.31 6.44
CA SER A 59 33.23 0.48 7.61
C SER A 59 32.44 -0.02 8.81
N PRO A 60 33.00 0.05 10.04
CA PRO A 60 32.19 -0.08 11.24
C PRO A 60 30.97 0.83 11.12
N GLY A 61 29.78 0.31 11.42
CA GLY A 61 28.55 1.09 11.39
C GLY A 61 28.72 2.37 12.21
N ALA A 62 28.03 3.45 11.81
CA ALA A 62 27.87 4.60 12.68
C ALA A 62 27.37 4.14 14.06
N GLU A 63 27.74 4.86 15.13
CA GLU A 63 27.23 4.55 16.47
C GLU A 63 25.72 4.30 16.42
N VAL A 64 25.28 3.18 16.98
CA VAL A 64 23.88 2.79 17.02
C VAL A 64 23.11 3.93 17.71
N ARG A 65 22.39 4.71 16.91
CA ARG A 65 21.51 5.76 17.40
C ARG A 65 20.10 5.21 17.47
N GLU A 66 19.52 5.25 18.66
CA GLU A 66 18.10 4.98 18.83
C GLU A 66 17.29 6.00 18.00
N ILE A 67 16.49 5.49 17.07
CA ILE A 67 15.48 6.29 16.38
C ILE A 67 14.25 6.27 17.29
N PRO A 68 13.85 7.39 17.91
CA PRO A 68 12.68 7.40 18.77
C PRO A 68 11.45 6.99 17.96
N LEU A 69 10.79 5.93 18.40
CA LEU A 69 9.48 5.53 17.89
C LEU A 69 8.51 6.67 18.20
N HIS A 70 8.16 7.45 17.17
CA HIS A 70 7.08 8.41 17.30
C HIS A 70 5.78 7.60 17.29
N PRO A 71 5.02 7.56 18.40
CA PRO A 71 3.78 6.82 18.43
C PRO A 71 2.87 7.38 17.34
N LEU A 72 2.50 6.53 16.37
CA LEU A 72 1.42 6.84 15.45
C LEU A 72 0.19 7.20 16.30
N GLY A 73 -0.42 8.35 16.03
CA GLY A 73 -1.61 8.79 16.74
C GLY A 73 -2.64 7.66 16.72
N LYS A 74 -3.01 7.15 17.90
CA LYS A 74 -4.00 6.08 17.99
C LYS A 74 -5.29 6.58 17.35
N PRO A 75 -5.90 5.86 16.40
CA PRO A 75 -7.19 6.26 15.86
C PRO A 75 -8.17 6.38 17.03
N LYS A 76 -8.82 7.54 17.16
CA LYS A 76 -9.91 7.79 18.11
C LYS A 76 -11.17 7.10 17.59
N GLY A 77 -11.15 5.77 17.54
CA GLY A 77 -12.28 4.94 17.15
C GLY A 77 -12.64 3.96 18.27
N PRO A 78 -13.86 3.39 18.24
CA PRO A 78 -14.20 2.25 19.09
C PRO A 78 -13.11 1.19 18.91
N LYS A 79 -12.56 0.66 20.00
CA LYS A 79 -11.70 -0.52 19.92
C LYS A 79 -12.54 -1.62 19.26
N ALA A 80 -12.04 -2.21 18.17
CA ALA A 80 -12.64 -3.43 17.67
C ALA A 80 -12.75 -4.43 18.83
N PRO A 81 -13.85 -5.21 18.93
CA PRO A 81 -13.96 -6.24 19.94
C PRO A 81 -12.68 -7.09 19.90
N LEU A 82 -12.01 -7.21 21.04
CA LEU A 82 -10.98 -8.22 21.19
C LEU A 82 -11.70 -9.55 20.96
N ILE A 83 -11.33 -10.29 19.92
CA ILE A 83 -11.82 -11.64 19.73
C ILE A 83 -11.29 -12.42 20.94
N GLU A 84 -12.12 -12.59 21.98
CA GLU A 84 -11.77 -13.29 23.22
C GLU A 84 -11.58 -14.79 22.98
N ASP A 85 -12.13 -15.30 21.88
CA ASP A 85 -11.88 -16.65 21.43
C ASP A 85 -10.52 -16.68 20.74
N LYS A 86 -9.53 -17.25 21.42
CA LYS A 86 -8.31 -17.75 20.78
C LYS A 86 -8.70 -18.87 19.83
N VAL A 87 -9.30 -18.52 18.70
CA VAL A 87 -9.53 -19.43 17.59
C VAL A 87 -8.13 -19.84 17.14
N ALA A 88 -7.77 -21.10 17.42
CA ALA A 88 -6.54 -21.67 16.89
C ALA A 88 -6.57 -21.50 15.37
N ASP A 89 -5.49 -20.98 14.80
CA ASP A 89 -5.39 -20.81 13.36
C ASP A 89 -5.51 -22.20 12.70
N PRO A 90 -6.55 -22.44 11.87
CA PRO A 90 -6.79 -23.74 11.28
C PRO A 90 -5.71 -24.18 10.28
N VAL A 91 -4.76 -23.29 9.93
CA VAL A 91 -3.66 -23.53 8.99
C VAL A 91 -2.33 -23.83 9.70
N VAL A 92 -2.33 -23.95 11.03
CA VAL A 92 -1.13 -24.34 11.78
C VAL A 92 -0.74 -25.77 11.40
N GLN A 93 0.51 -25.93 10.96
CA GLN A 93 1.10 -27.25 10.75
C GLN A 93 1.59 -27.81 12.10
N ASP A 94 1.00 -28.92 12.55
CA ASP A 94 1.33 -29.60 13.81
C ASP A 94 2.00 -30.98 13.60
N TRP A 95 2.33 -31.33 12.35
CA TRP A 95 3.07 -32.54 11.99
C TRP A 95 4.38 -32.24 11.23
N PRO A 96 5.40 -33.11 11.34
CA PRO A 96 6.59 -33.00 10.49
C PRO A 96 6.22 -33.30 9.03
N VAL A 97 6.67 -32.44 8.11
CA VAL A 97 6.53 -32.66 6.66
C VAL A 97 7.66 -33.55 6.18
N GLU A 98 7.36 -34.47 5.26
CA GLU A 98 8.36 -35.27 4.56
C GLU A 98 9.32 -34.35 3.80
N VAL A 99 10.62 -34.50 4.05
CA VAL A 99 11.66 -33.66 3.44
C VAL A 99 11.80 -34.06 1.96
N THR A 100 10.98 -33.45 1.12
CA THR A 100 11.00 -33.59 -0.35
C THR A 100 12.02 -32.66 -1.02
N MET A 101 12.61 -31.74 -0.25
CA MET A 101 13.71 -30.89 -0.68
C MET A 101 14.99 -31.73 -0.86
N PRO A 102 15.66 -31.66 -2.03
CA PRO A 102 16.98 -32.24 -2.21
C PRO A 102 17.98 -31.69 -1.19
N SER A 103 18.94 -32.51 -0.76
CA SER A 103 20.05 -32.03 0.05
C SER A 103 20.90 -31.00 -0.70
N THR A 104 21.59 -30.14 0.05
CA THR A 104 22.53 -29.16 -0.53
C THR A 104 23.61 -29.86 -1.34
N ILE A 105 23.74 -29.51 -2.62
CA ILE A 105 24.78 -30.06 -3.51
C ILE A 105 26.16 -29.46 -3.17
N ARG A 106 26.19 -28.23 -2.62
CA ARG A 106 27.38 -27.52 -2.16
C ARG A 106 27.06 -26.63 -0.97
N ASN A 107 28.06 -26.40 -0.13
CA ASN A 107 28.03 -25.42 0.95
C ASN A 107 29.15 -24.39 0.74
N PHE A 108 28.95 -23.18 1.22
CA PHE A 108 29.91 -22.08 1.16
C PHE A 108 29.80 -21.25 2.45
N GLU A 109 30.88 -20.58 2.81
CA GLU A 109 30.88 -19.66 3.94
C GLU A 109 30.02 -18.43 3.62
N GLY A 110 29.15 -18.06 4.55
CA GLY A 110 28.32 -16.86 4.44
C GLY A 110 29.08 -15.58 4.82
N VAL A 111 28.46 -14.44 4.56
CA VAL A 111 28.96 -13.14 5.05
C VAL A 111 28.67 -13.00 6.54
N SER A 112 29.67 -12.66 7.35
CA SER A 112 29.51 -12.37 8.78
C SER A 112 29.02 -10.93 9.01
N ASN A 113 28.68 -10.57 10.25
CA ASN A 113 28.37 -9.19 10.61
C ASN A 113 29.64 -8.32 10.59
N VAL A 114 30.05 -7.93 9.39
CA VAL A 114 31.26 -7.14 9.12
C VAL A 114 31.11 -5.67 9.54
N ASN A 115 29.88 -5.20 9.73
CA ASN A 115 29.58 -3.82 10.11
C ASN A 115 29.34 -3.64 11.63
N GLY A 116 29.13 -4.73 12.37
CA GLY A 116 28.85 -4.72 13.80
C GLY A 116 27.44 -4.21 14.16
N VAL A 117 26.51 -4.16 13.19
CA VAL A 117 25.14 -3.67 13.41
C VAL A 117 24.28 -4.80 13.96
N LEU A 118 23.43 -4.51 14.95
CA LEU A 118 22.59 -5.51 15.62
C LEU A 118 21.10 -5.12 15.56
N PRO A 119 20.18 -6.09 15.36
CA PRO A 119 20.46 -7.50 15.03
C PRO A 119 21.00 -7.65 13.59
N PRO A 120 21.83 -8.68 13.32
CA PRO A 120 22.32 -8.94 11.98
C PRO A 120 21.21 -9.48 11.08
N ASP A 121 20.75 -8.68 10.11
CA ASP A 121 19.69 -9.07 9.17
C ASP A 121 20.31 -9.83 7.99
N THR A 122 20.44 -11.15 8.14
CA THR A 122 20.96 -12.01 7.05
C THR A 122 19.82 -12.48 6.15
N ASN A 123 19.84 -12.03 4.90
CA ASN A 123 18.92 -12.48 3.85
C ASN A 123 19.71 -13.05 2.68
N GLY A 124 19.14 -14.06 2.02
CA GLY A 124 19.74 -14.60 0.80
C GLY A 124 18.71 -15.10 -0.20
N ASP A 125 19.08 -15.08 -1.47
CA ASP A 125 18.28 -15.52 -2.61
C ASP A 125 19.13 -16.34 -3.59
N VAL A 126 18.48 -17.28 -4.28
CA VAL A 126 19.13 -18.27 -5.13
C VAL A 126 18.62 -18.15 -6.57
N GLY A 127 19.51 -17.79 -7.48
CA GLY A 127 19.29 -17.86 -8.93
C GLY A 127 19.84 -19.15 -9.52
N PRO A 128 19.61 -19.42 -10.84
CA PRO A 128 20.03 -20.68 -11.47
C PRO A 128 21.51 -21.02 -11.32
N ASN A 129 22.38 -20.00 -11.25
CA ASN A 129 23.84 -20.15 -11.19
C ASN A 129 24.50 -19.35 -10.06
N HIS A 130 23.73 -18.63 -9.24
CA HIS A 130 24.28 -17.65 -8.29
C HIS A 130 23.48 -17.65 -6.99
N TYR A 131 24.17 -17.45 -5.88
CA TYR A 131 23.57 -17.12 -4.59
C TYR A 131 23.95 -15.69 -4.24
N ILE A 132 22.99 -14.92 -3.76
CA ILE A 132 23.20 -13.55 -3.29
C ILE A 132 22.84 -13.52 -1.81
N GLN A 133 23.72 -12.98 -0.99
CA GLN A 133 23.50 -12.74 0.43
C GLN A 133 23.68 -11.26 0.75
N MET A 134 22.83 -10.74 1.62
CA MET A 134 22.96 -9.43 2.24
C MET A 134 23.00 -9.59 3.76
N VAL A 135 23.86 -8.80 4.40
CA VAL A 135 23.99 -8.64 5.85
C VAL A 135 24.12 -7.14 6.13
N ASN A 136 23.45 -6.63 7.16
CA ASN A 136 23.49 -5.23 7.56
C ASN A 136 24.77 -4.83 8.31
#